data_AF-A0A1Q9H1F2-F1
#
_entry.id   AF-A0A1Q9H1F2-F1
#
_cell.length_a   1.000
_cell.length_b   1.000
_cell.length_c   1.000
_cell.angle_alpha   90.00
_cell.angle_beta   90.00
_cell.angle_gamma   90.00
#
_symmetry.space_group_name_H-M   'P 1'
#
loop_
_entity.id
_entity.type
_entity.pdbx_description
1 polymer ?
#
loop_
_entity_poly.entity_id
_entity_poly.type
_entity_poly.pdbx_seq_one_letter_code
_entity_poly.pdbx_strand_id
1 'polypeptide(L)'
;MRTASNQLYCGVTTDVERRLNEHSGSKKGAKYLKGKGPLNLVWSEQVGDKKTAMRLEYRIKRLSKAKKESIINRTLKINTLLE
;
A
#
# COMPACT_ATOMS: atom_id res chain seq x y z
N MET A 1 -0.73 3.69 -1.02
CA MET A 1 -0.86 5.16 -0.98
C MET A 1 0.17 5.80 -1.89
N ARG A 2 -0.18 6.91 -2.51
CA ARG A 2 0.70 7.78 -3.30
C ARG A 2 0.96 9.08 -2.54
N THR A 3 2.21 9.48 -2.44
CA THR A 3 2.62 10.77 -1.83
C THR A 3 2.52 11.90 -2.85
N ALA A 4 2.60 13.15 -2.39
CA ALA A 4 2.69 14.33 -3.26
C ALA A 4 3.83 14.25 -4.29
N SER A 5 4.96 13.68 -3.90
CA SER A 5 6.13 13.43 -4.75
C SER A 5 6.02 12.20 -5.66
N ASN A 6 4.80 11.68 -5.86
CA ASN A 6 4.52 10.53 -6.72
C ASN A 6 5.24 9.24 -6.30
N GLN A 7 5.62 9.11 -5.02
CA GLN A 7 6.18 7.88 -4.45
C GLN A 7 5.04 6.97 -3.98
N LEU A 8 5.25 5.65 -4.10
CA LEU A 8 4.28 4.65 -3.69
C LEU A 8 4.68 4.01 -2.36
N TYR A 9 3.74 3.95 -1.44
CA TYR A 9 3.83 3.25 -0.17
C TYR A 9 2.79 2.13 -0.11
N CYS A 10 3.20 0.97 0.38
CA CYS A 10 2.36 -0.22 0.55
C CYS A 10 2.35 -0.64 2.03
N GLY A 11 1.18 -1.04 2.52
CA GLY A 11 0.95 -1.52 3.88
C GLY A 11 -0.27 -2.44 3.93
N VAL A 12 -0.42 -3.17 5.03
CA VAL A 12 -1.61 -3.98 5.33
C VAL A 12 -2.38 -3.40 6.51
N THR A 13 -3.70 -3.57 6.51
CA THR A 13 -4.59 -3.17 7.60
C THR A 13 -5.89 -3.95 7.49
N THR A 14 -6.59 -4.12 8.61
CA THR A 14 -7.97 -4.62 8.64
C THR A 14 -8.99 -3.50 8.44
N ASP A 15 -8.55 -2.25 8.52
CA ASP A 15 -9.37 -1.05 8.40
C ASP A 15 -8.61 0.00 7.59
N VAL A 16 -9.03 0.20 6.34
CA VAL A 16 -8.32 1.03 5.35
C VAL A 16 -8.50 2.52 5.66
N GLU A 17 -9.70 2.94 6.01
CA GLU A 17 -10.03 4.34 6.30
C GLU A 17 -9.30 4.83 7.56
N ARG A 18 -9.38 4.05 8.65
CA ARG A 18 -8.65 4.37 9.88
C ARG A 18 -7.16 4.47 9.60
N ARG A 19 -6.60 3.56 8.80
CA ARG A 19 -5.16 3.55 8.49
C ARG A 19 -4.74 4.76 7.66
N LEU A 20 -5.55 5.15 6.67
CA LEU A 20 -5.31 6.35 5.86
C LEU A 20 -5.31 7.62 6.73
N ASN A 21 -6.27 7.74 7.64
CA ASN A 21 -6.36 8.86 8.59
C ASN A 21 -5.16 8.90 9.54
N GLU A 22 -4.74 7.75 10.07
CA GLU A 22 -3.53 7.65 10.89
C GLU A 22 -2.29 8.15 10.14
N HIS A 23 -2.14 7.78 8.88
CA HIS A 23 -1.01 8.20 8.06
C HIS A 23 -1.04 9.68 7.67
N SER A 24 -2.22 10.28 7.55
CA SER A 24 -2.40 11.65 7.07
C SER A 24 -2.21 12.72 8.14
N GLY A 25 -2.31 12.38 9.43
CA GLY A 25 -2.21 13.40 10.48
C GLY A 25 -1.97 12.91 11.91
N SER A 26 -1.75 11.60 12.14
CA SER A 26 -1.61 11.08 13.50
C SER A 26 -0.19 10.63 13.84
N LYS A 27 0.13 10.57 15.14
CA LYS A 27 1.39 10.00 15.66
C LYS A 27 1.55 8.49 15.35
N LYS A 28 0.46 7.80 15.00
CA LYS A 28 0.43 6.36 14.67
C LYS A 28 0.73 6.07 13.19
N GLY A 29 0.94 7.12 12.39
CA GLY A 29 1.38 6.99 11.00
C GLY A 29 2.81 6.44 10.87
N ALA A 30 3.08 5.74 9.77
CA ALA A 30 4.42 5.31 9.42
C ALA A 30 5.39 6.49 9.34
N LYS A 31 6.55 6.35 9.99
CA LYS A 31 7.63 7.36 10.02
C LYS A 31 7.98 7.89 8.62
N TYR A 32 8.01 7.01 7.62
CA TYR A 32 8.32 7.35 6.24
C TYR A 32 7.34 8.34 5.60
N LEU A 33 6.08 8.35 6.03
CA LEU A 33 5.01 9.17 5.43
C LEU A 33 4.83 10.52 6.13
N LYS A 34 5.49 10.73 7.26
CA LYS A 34 5.43 12.00 8.01
C LYS A 34 5.89 13.14 7.11
N GLY A 35 5.03 14.14 6.92
CA GLY A 35 5.33 15.31 6.08
C GLY A 35 5.30 15.07 4.57
N LYS A 36 4.89 13.88 4.09
CA LYS A 36 4.80 13.55 2.65
C LYS A 36 3.39 13.75 2.04
N GLY A 37 2.55 14.47 2.77
CA GLY A 37 1.18 14.78 2.35
C GLY A 37 1.12 15.71 1.13
N PRO A 38 -0.01 15.76 0.41
CA PRO A 38 -1.19 14.91 0.59
C PRO A 38 -0.90 13.42 0.30
N LEU A 39 -1.56 12.54 1.04
CA LEU A 39 -1.48 11.09 0.86
C LEU A 39 -2.77 10.61 0.21
N ASN A 40 -2.66 10.03 -0.98
CA ASN A 40 -3.81 9.52 -1.71
C ASN A 40 -3.86 7.99 -1.65
N LEU A 41 -4.99 7.44 -1.25
CA LEU A 41 -5.25 6.01 -1.43
C LEU A 41 -5.50 5.76 -2.92
N VAL A 42 -4.57 5.06 -3.57
CA VAL A 42 -4.64 4.77 -5.02
C VAL A 42 -5.02 3.34 -5.34
N TRP A 43 -4.90 2.43 -4.35
CA TRP A 43 -5.25 1.02 -4.51
C TRP A 43 -5.34 0.36 -3.13
N SER A 44 -6.30 -0.55 -3.00
CA SER A 44 -6.47 -1.48 -1.88
C SER A 44 -7.24 -2.70 -2.36
N GLU A 45 -6.94 -3.87 -1.79
CA GLU A 45 -7.65 -5.12 -2.08
C GLU A 45 -7.76 -5.94 -0.80
N GLN A 46 -8.91 -6.57 -0.57
CA GLN A 46 -9.11 -7.48 0.54
C GLN A 46 -8.47 -8.82 0.21
N VAL A 47 -7.66 -9.35 1.12
CA VAL A 47 -6.91 -10.59 0.93
C VAL A 47 -7.06 -11.46 2.16
N GLY A 48 -7.29 -12.76 1.95
CA GLY A 48 -7.76 -13.75 2.92
C GLY A 48 -7.27 -13.56 4.35
N ASP A 49 -6.18 -14.24 4.72
CA ASP A 49 -5.66 -14.23 6.10
C ASP A 49 -4.45 -13.30 6.28
N LYS A 50 -4.08 -13.07 7.55
CA LYS A 50 -2.92 -12.27 7.93
C LYS A 50 -1.63 -12.77 7.28
N LYS A 51 -1.45 -14.09 7.16
CA LYS A 51 -0.24 -14.70 6.58
C LYS A 51 -0.12 -14.33 5.10
N THR A 52 -1.22 -14.42 4.37
CA THR A 52 -1.32 -14.08 2.96
C THR A 52 -1.08 -12.59 2.74
N ALA A 53 -1.73 -11.74 3.54
CA ALA A 53 -1.54 -10.29 3.51
C ALA A 53 -0.06 -9.90 3.70
N MET A 54 0.62 -10.48 4.70
CA MET A 54 2.03 -10.19 4.97
C MET A 54 2.95 -10.68 3.84
N ARG A 55 2.70 -11.86 3.27
CA ARG A 55 3.48 -12.38 2.12
C ARG A 55 3.33 -11.49 0.89
N LEU A 56 2.10 -11.05 0.60
CA LEU A 56 1.82 -10.11 -0.49
C LEU A 56 2.50 -8.77 -0.25
N GLU A 57 2.37 -8.20 0.94
CA GLU A 57 3.02 -6.93 1.30
C GLU A 57 4.54 -6.99 1.09
N TYR A 58 5.18 -8.06 1.56
CA TYR A 58 6.61 -8.28 1.38
C TYR A 58 7.00 -8.31 -0.10
N ARG A 59 6.25 -9.06 -0.92
CA ARG A 59 6.51 -9.18 -2.36
C ARG A 59 6.26 -7.84 -3.08
N ILE A 60 5.15 -7.16 -2.80
CA ILE A 60 4.80 -5.86 -3.40
C ILE A 60 5.85 -4.81 -3.05
N LYS A 61 6.35 -4.75 -1.80
CA LYS A 61 7.39 -3.79 -1.39
C LYS A 61 8.64 -3.88 -2.28
N ARG A 62 9.03 -5.09 -2.68
CA ARG A 62 10.21 -5.36 -3.53
C ARG A 62 10.00 -5.10 -5.02
N LEU A 63 8.76 -4.90 -5.47
CA LEU A 63 8.48 -4.57 -6.86
C LEU A 63 9.00 -3.18 -7.25
N SER A 64 9.37 -3.03 -8.52
CA SER A 64 9.64 -1.73 -9.12
C SER A 64 8.40 -0.84 -9.09
N LYS A 65 8.58 0.48 -9.20
CA LYS A 65 7.46 1.42 -9.29
C LYS A 65 6.53 1.04 -10.45
N ALA A 66 7.07 0.72 -11.63
CA ALA A 66 6.28 0.32 -12.79
C ALA A 66 5.36 -0.88 -12.51
N LYS A 67 5.87 -1.95 -11.88
CA LYS A 67 5.04 -3.11 -11.52
C LYS A 67 3.97 -2.77 -10.48
N LYS A 68 4.26 -1.86 -9.54
CA LYS A 68 3.25 -1.35 -8.60
C LYS A 68 2.15 -0.55 -9.31
N GLU A 69 2.51 0.27 -10.31
CA GLU A 69 1.53 0.96 -11.15
C GLU A 69 0.67 -0.03 -11.95
N SER A 70 1.23 -1.13 -12.44
CA SER A 70 0.44 -2.19 -13.09
C SER A 70 -0.61 -2.81 -12.15
N ILE A 71 -0.30 -2.95 -10.86
CA ILE A 71 -1.28 -3.39 -9.85
C ILE A 71 -2.38 -2.34 -9.68
N ILE A 72 -2.01 -1.07 -9.56
CA ILE A 72 -2.96 0.06 -9.41
C ILE A 72 -3.90 0.13 -10.61
N ASN A 73 -3.37 -0.05 -11.82
CA ASN A 73 -4.13 -0.06 -13.08
C ASN A 73 -4.82 -1.40 -13.36
N ARG A 74 -4.76 -2.36 -12.42
CA ARG A 74 -5.38 -3.70 -12.52
C ARG A 74 -4.90 -4.54 -13.71
N THR A 75 -3.74 -4.24 -14.27
CA THR A 75 -3.10 -5.04 -15.33
C THR A 75 -2.22 -6.16 -14.77
N LEU A 76 -1.82 -6.07 -13.50
CA LEU A 76 -1.14 -7.15 -12.76
C LEU A 76 -1.97 -7.56 -11.55
N LYS A 77 -2.33 -8.85 -11.45
CA LYS A 77 -3.07 -9.40 -10.30
C LYS A 77 -2.11 -9.73 -9.16
N ILE A 78 -2.44 -9.33 -7.94
CA ILE A 78 -1.56 -9.59 -6.79
C ILE A 78 -1.46 -11.07 -6.43
N ASN A 79 -2.48 -11.88 -6.74
CA ASN A 79 -2.47 -13.32 -6.45
C ASN A 79 -1.40 -14.08 -7.25
N THR A 80 -0.99 -13.59 -8.43
CA THR A 80 0.11 -14.20 -9.21
C THR A 80 1.48 -13.94 -8.57
N LEU A 81 1.54 -13.03 -7.58
CA LEU A 81 2.72 -12.88 -6.75
C LEU A 81 2.80 -13.97 -5.71
N LEU A 82 1.74 -14.74 -5.46
CA LEU A 82 1.75 -15.77 -4.41
C LEU A 82 2.40 -17.09 -4.81
N GLU A 83 2.48 -17.32 -6.13
CA GLU A 83 3.12 -18.44 -6.80
C GLU A 83 4.61 -18.60 -6.42
#